data_AF-A0A0D2MH42-F1
#
_entry.id   AF-A0A0D2MH42-F1
#
_cell.length_a   1.000
_cell.length_b   1.000
_cell.length_c   1.000
_cell.angle_alpha   90.00
_cell.angle_beta   90.00
_cell.angle_gamma   90.00
#
_symmetry.space_group_name_H-M   'P 1'
#
loop_
_entity.id
_entity.type
_entity.pdbx_description
1 polymer ?
#
loop_
_entity_poly.entity_id
_entity_poly.type
_entity_poly.pdbx_seq_one_letter_code
_entity_poly.pdbx_strand_id
1 'polypeptide(L)'
;MPQRRLGWTSGDAAGLPIAPLLVRVEEVRAGLIEHAIRFTASHSRTAYARPASHFAPYNEIPNAPWMGLQARLKASFRCAGLVTTAARTICTAMKKYGLILADNGSPWYFGGEASPLWETDTGVISNFDQFQTDIRSIKGSNFEVVDNGACLCTNDGCTTCPDTPPPSTSPNPSSPSPGTSPNPPSPSPSLSPSPKPGGSTEVFLRRGLAAAKVDGSSDPAYDQVVDAVISNAAASPAAPNGNTTFWPESQALTLQEAPSAGAYTSRALLRFGLIDLYVPKKKTTLLSAELTLTFINPAASPVAAQGLVNTQAWLGTRISGLDASRQLGWTVRQPAASNPGRRAPQKWSVPGVWPKSNRVASLFTFTIPAGVTTVTIPLPVAKIKPWQSIKNRSNFGVLIRLAAGEAGPVTVVGSLGADVASRPSLRITWVTK
;
A
#
# COMPACT_ATOMS: atom_id res chain seq x y z
N MET A 1 -7.96 26.31 -10.73
CA MET A 1 -7.20 25.58 -9.69
C MET A 1 -5.78 25.40 -10.20
N PRO A 2 -4.71 25.62 -9.39
CA PRO A 2 -3.35 25.33 -9.82
C PRO A 2 -3.23 23.85 -10.15
N GLN A 3 -2.82 23.55 -11.38
CA GLN A 3 -2.79 22.21 -11.93
C GLN A 3 -1.40 21.96 -12.52
N ARG A 4 -0.87 20.74 -12.36
CA ARG A 4 0.39 20.38 -13.00
C ARG A 4 0.23 20.32 -14.51
N ARG A 5 1.34 20.34 -15.23
CA ARG A 5 1.35 20.13 -16.69
C ARG A 5 0.61 18.83 -17.02
N LEU A 6 -0.07 18.80 -18.17
CA LEU A 6 -0.73 17.59 -18.64
C LEU A 6 0.25 16.41 -18.69
N GLY A 7 -0.21 15.23 -18.30
CA GLY A 7 0.59 14.01 -18.26
C GLY A 7 1.55 13.91 -17.08
N TRP A 8 1.69 14.95 -16.25
CA TRP A 8 2.60 14.90 -15.11
C TRP A 8 1.94 14.25 -13.90
N THR A 9 2.65 13.30 -13.31
CA THR A 9 2.25 12.67 -12.05
C THR A 9 2.12 13.70 -10.91
N SER A 10 1.28 13.37 -9.93
CA SER A 10 1.01 14.23 -8.77
C SER A 10 0.73 13.40 -7.51
N GLY A 11 0.48 14.07 -6.38
CA GLY A 11 0.02 13.37 -5.16
C GLY A 11 -1.40 12.78 -5.30
N ASP A 12 -2.09 13.12 -6.38
CA ASP A 12 -3.39 12.63 -6.81
C ASP A 12 -3.25 11.99 -8.20
N ALA A 13 -3.77 10.78 -8.42
CA ALA A 13 -3.59 10.05 -9.67
C ALA A 13 -4.18 10.78 -10.89
N ALA A 14 -5.31 11.46 -10.69
CA ALA A 14 -5.97 12.27 -11.71
C ALA A 14 -5.28 13.64 -11.94
N GLY A 15 -4.31 14.01 -11.10
CA GLY A 15 -3.68 15.32 -11.15
C GLY A 15 -4.53 16.43 -10.55
N LEU A 16 -5.53 16.08 -9.73
CA LEU A 16 -6.43 17.02 -9.07
C LEU A 16 -5.82 17.56 -7.77
N PRO A 17 -6.18 18.78 -7.34
CA PRO A 17 -5.82 19.25 -6.01
C PRO A 17 -6.59 18.45 -4.95
N ILE A 18 -5.87 17.90 -3.96
CA ILE A 18 -6.46 17.05 -2.92
C ILE A 18 -7.35 17.84 -1.95
N ALA A 19 -6.77 18.84 -1.29
CA ALA A 19 -7.43 19.59 -0.21
C ALA A 19 -8.78 20.25 -0.54
N PRO A 20 -9.04 20.79 -1.75
CA PRO A 20 -10.35 21.35 -2.09
C PRO A 20 -11.42 20.32 -2.46
N LEU A 21 -11.07 19.02 -2.49
CA LEU A 21 -12.00 17.93 -2.80
C LEU A 21 -12.24 16.99 -1.60
N LEU A 22 -11.61 17.26 -0.45
CA LEU A 22 -11.84 16.55 0.80
C LEU A 22 -13.04 17.13 1.54
N VAL A 23 -13.80 16.28 2.22
CA VAL A 23 -14.86 16.73 3.15
C VAL A 23 -14.20 17.42 4.35
N ARG A 24 -14.66 18.61 4.75
CA ARG A 24 -14.09 19.30 5.91
C ARG A 24 -15.02 19.32 7.12
N VAL A 25 -14.43 19.31 8.30
CA VAL A 25 -15.13 19.32 9.58
C VAL A 25 -16.03 20.54 9.66
N GLU A 26 -15.51 21.72 9.35
CA GLU A 26 -16.25 22.98 9.45
C GLU A 26 -17.43 23.05 8.46
N GLU A 27 -17.29 22.45 7.28
CA GLU A 27 -18.36 22.37 6.28
C GLU A 27 -19.48 21.43 6.73
N VAL A 28 -19.10 20.28 7.31
CA VAL A 28 -20.07 19.33 7.90
C VAL A 28 -20.77 19.96 9.11
N ARG A 29 -20.03 20.65 9.98
CA ARG A 29 -20.56 21.37 11.14
C ARG A 29 -21.54 22.47 10.71
N ALA A 30 -21.21 23.21 9.67
CA ALA A 30 -22.09 24.22 9.07
C ALA A 30 -23.30 23.61 8.33
N GLY A 31 -23.31 22.29 8.12
CA GLY A 31 -24.38 21.58 7.42
C GLY A 31 -24.33 21.73 5.90
N LEU A 32 -23.27 22.29 5.33
CA LEU A 32 -23.15 22.62 3.91
C LEU A 32 -21.71 22.39 3.40
N ILE A 33 -21.58 21.54 2.38
CA ILE A 33 -20.35 21.35 1.60
C ILE A 33 -20.64 21.85 0.18
N GLU A 34 -19.84 22.81 -0.32
CA GLU A 34 -20.10 23.53 -1.58
C GLU A 34 -19.23 23.10 -2.77
N HIS A 35 -18.66 21.91 -2.70
CA HIS A 35 -17.75 21.40 -3.72
C HIS A 35 -17.98 19.92 -4.01
N ALA A 36 -17.45 19.45 -5.14
CA ALA A 36 -17.42 18.03 -5.47
C ALA A 36 -16.47 17.28 -4.53
N ILE A 37 -16.80 16.03 -4.22
CA ILE A 37 -16.00 15.19 -3.32
C ILE A 37 -15.11 14.25 -4.13
N ARG A 38 -13.82 14.17 -3.82
CA ARG A 38 -12.95 13.19 -4.47
C ARG A 38 -13.30 11.77 -4.03
N PHE A 39 -13.25 10.83 -4.96
CA PHE A 39 -13.42 9.41 -4.64
C PHE A 39 -12.43 8.52 -5.40
N THR A 40 -12.38 7.25 -5.01
CA THR A 40 -11.49 6.25 -5.61
C THR A 40 -12.25 5.11 -6.31
N ALA A 41 -11.60 4.50 -7.30
CA ALA A 41 -12.09 3.32 -8.00
C ALA A 41 -11.04 2.20 -7.98
N SER A 42 -11.49 0.94 -8.02
CA SER A 42 -10.58 -0.22 -8.02
C SER A 42 -10.05 -0.59 -9.40
N HIS A 43 -10.59 0.04 -10.45
CA HIS A 43 -10.19 -0.09 -11.85
C HIS A 43 -10.18 1.30 -12.48
N SER A 44 -9.26 1.55 -13.39
CA SER A 44 -9.26 2.76 -14.21
C SER A 44 -8.58 2.50 -15.54
N ARG A 45 -9.10 3.08 -16.62
CA ARG A 45 -8.57 2.93 -17.98
C ARG A 45 -7.43 3.92 -18.25
N THR A 46 -6.67 3.69 -19.33
CA THR A 46 -5.72 4.66 -19.90
C THR A 46 -6.47 5.85 -20.53
N ALA A 47 -7.13 6.65 -19.70
CA ALA A 47 -7.78 7.87 -20.09
C ALA A 47 -8.04 8.82 -18.91
N TYR A 48 -8.08 10.11 -19.20
CA TYR A 48 -8.57 11.13 -18.28
C TYR A 48 -9.43 12.16 -19.01
N ALA A 49 -10.31 12.84 -18.26
CA ALA A 49 -11.07 13.97 -18.75
C ALA A 49 -10.91 15.15 -17.81
N ARG A 50 -10.94 16.37 -18.35
CA ARG A 50 -10.87 17.58 -17.53
C ARG A 50 -11.99 17.56 -16.45
N PRO A 51 -11.73 18.00 -15.22
CA PRO A 51 -10.54 18.75 -14.79
C PRO A 51 -9.33 17.88 -14.42
N ALA A 52 -9.33 16.56 -14.62
CA ALA A 52 -8.10 15.78 -14.50
C ALA A 52 -7.07 16.18 -15.57
N SER A 53 -5.78 15.98 -15.26
CA SER A 53 -4.65 16.28 -16.16
C SER A 53 -3.82 15.05 -16.51
N HIS A 54 -4.10 13.91 -15.90
CA HIS A 54 -3.30 12.70 -16.03
C HIS A 54 -4.17 11.48 -15.72
N PHE A 55 -3.80 10.32 -16.26
CA PHE A 55 -4.42 9.03 -15.94
C PHE A 55 -3.40 8.16 -15.19
N ALA A 56 -3.86 7.29 -14.29
CA ALA A 56 -3.01 6.25 -13.73
C ALA A 56 -3.75 4.91 -13.91
N PRO A 57 -3.55 4.22 -15.05
CA PRO A 57 -4.37 3.06 -15.36
C PRO A 57 -4.06 1.94 -14.37
N TYR A 58 -5.09 1.24 -13.92
CA TYR A 58 -4.96 0.16 -12.94
C TYR A 58 -6.02 -0.90 -13.19
N ASN A 59 -5.58 -2.15 -13.35
CA ASN A 59 -6.45 -3.30 -13.63
C ASN A 59 -7.49 -3.00 -14.71
N GLU A 60 -7.04 -2.56 -15.89
CA GLU A 60 -7.93 -2.17 -16.99
C GLU A 60 -8.88 -3.31 -17.36
N ILE A 61 -10.16 -3.01 -17.30
CA ILE A 61 -11.26 -3.89 -17.69
C ILE A 61 -12.11 -3.18 -18.74
N PRO A 62 -12.86 -3.92 -19.57
CA PRO A 62 -13.85 -3.30 -20.44
C PRO A 62 -14.75 -2.36 -19.62
N ASN A 63 -14.85 -1.10 -20.06
CA ASN A 63 -15.62 -0.03 -19.42
C ASN A 63 -15.11 0.48 -18.05
N ALA A 64 -13.86 0.19 -17.64
CA ALA A 64 -13.26 0.80 -16.44
C ALA A 64 -13.44 2.33 -16.43
N PRO A 65 -13.64 3.02 -15.32
CA PRO A 65 -13.79 4.48 -15.33
C PRO A 65 -12.47 5.19 -15.73
N TRP A 66 -12.54 6.47 -16.07
CA TRP A 66 -11.36 7.31 -16.39
C TRP A 66 -11.09 8.33 -15.30
N MET A 67 -9.84 8.76 -15.15
CA MET A 67 -9.50 9.80 -14.17
C MET A 67 -10.24 11.10 -14.49
N GLY A 68 -10.80 11.75 -13.47
CA GLY A 68 -11.66 12.92 -13.63
C GLY A 68 -13.10 12.61 -14.00
N LEU A 69 -13.50 11.33 -14.10
CA LEU A 69 -14.91 10.95 -14.25
C LEU A 69 -15.75 11.58 -13.15
N GLN A 70 -16.83 12.24 -13.54
CA GLN A 70 -17.76 12.88 -12.62
C GLN A 70 -18.95 11.95 -12.38
N ALA A 71 -19.30 11.74 -11.13
CA ALA A 71 -20.49 10.99 -10.73
C ALA A 71 -21.35 11.85 -9.81
N ARG A 72 -22.64 11.57 -9.71
CA ARG A 72 -23.51 12.21 -8.70
C ARG A 72 -24.59 11.25 -8.25
N LEU A 73 -25.17 11.50 -7.08
CA LEU A 73 -26.33 10.74 -6.65
C LEU A 73 -27.51 11.00 -7.57
N LYS A 74 -28.23 9.94 -7.93
CA LYS A 74 -29.48 10.02 -8.70
C LYS A 74 -30.49 10.91 -7.98
N ALA A 75 -31.29 11.62 -8.77
CA ALA A 75 -32.36 12.46 -8.25
C ALA A 75 -33.33 11.69 -7.32
N SER A 76 -33.51 10.40 -7.54
CA SER A 76 -34.37 9.51 -6.73
C SER A 76 -33.80 9.13 -5.36
N PHE A 77 -32.49 9.27 -5.13
CA PHE A 77 -31.89 8.91 -3.83
C PHE A 77 -32.31 9.91 -2.75
N ARG A 78 -32.83 9.40 -1.62
CA ARG A 78 -33.41 10.23 -0.55
C ARG A 78 -32.42 10.43 0.60
N CYS A 79 -31.73 11.58 0.62
CA CYS A 79 -30.83 11.93 1.72
C CYS A 79 -31.54 12.03 3.08
N ALA A 80 -32.83 12.43 3.11
CA ALA A 80 -33.61 12.54 4.34
C ALA A 80 -33.77 11.21 5.10
N GLY A 81 -33.54 10.06 4.45
CA GLY A 81 -33.59 8.74 5.10
C GLY A 81 -32.34 8.39 5.91
N LEU A 82 -31.28 9.20 5.85
CA LEU A 82 -30.07 9.00 6.65
C LEU A 82 -30.27 9.57 8.05
N VAL A 83 -29.79 8.86 9.08
CA VAL A 83 -30.07 9.18 10.49
C VAL A 83 -29.25 10.37 10.98
N THR A 84 -27.96 10.40 10.66
CA THR A 84 -27.01 11.43 11.08
C THR A 84 -27.06 12.67 10.19
N THR A 85 -26.94 13.85 10.82
CA THR A 85 -26.85 15.14 10.11
C THR A 85 -25.65 15.18 9.18
N ALA A 86 -24.48 14.70 9.63
CA ALA A 86 -23.27 14.64 8.81
C ALA A 86 -23.47 13.83 7.52
N ALA A 87 -24.08 12.64 7.60
CA ALA A 87 -24.33 11.84 6.40
C ALA A 87 -25.34 12.52 5.46
N ARG A 88 -26.35 13.23 6.00
CA ARG A 88 -27.28 14.04 5.19
C ARG A 88 -26.57 15.19 4.48
N THR A 89 -25.66 15.89 5.14
CA THR A 89 -24.86 16.97 4.54
C THR A 89 -23.98 16.45 3.42
N ILE A 90 -23.25 15.35 3.65
CA ILE A 90 -22.42 14.71 2.62
C ILE A 90 -23.27 14.20 1.46
N CYS A 91 -24.41 13.55 1.73
CA CYS A 91 -25.35 13.10 0.70
C CYS A 91 -25.85 14.27 -0.16
N THR A 92 -26.18 15.39 0.46
CA THR A 92 -26.64 16.60 -0.24
C THR A 92 -25.55 17.13 -1.17
N ALA A 93 -24.28 17.14 -0.72
CA ALA A 93 -23.15 17.52 -1.54
C ALA A 93 -22.93 16.58 -2.72
N MET A 94 -22.94 15.26 -2.48
CA MET A 94 -22.83 14.23 -3.53
C MET A 94 -23.96 14.29 -4.56
N LYS A 95 -25.13 14.81 -4.18
CA LYS A 95 -26.26 15.00 -5.09
C LYS A 95 -26.17 16.30 -5.88
N LYS A 96 -25.76 17.40 -5.24
CA LYS A 96 -25.71 18.74 -5.85
C LYS A 96 -24.42 19.00 -6.64
N TYR A 97 -23.28 18.72 -6.03
CA TYR A 97 -21.95 18.99 -6.60
C TYR A 97 -21.27 17.74 -7.16
N GLY A 98 -21.73 16.56 -6.77
CA GLY A 98 -21.22 15.30 -7.27
C GLY A 98 -19.89 14.89 -6.66
N LEU A 99 -19.25 13.95 -7.34
CA LEU A 99 -17.98 13.35 -7.01
C LEU A 99 -17.10 13.33 -8.23
N ILE A 100 -15.79 13.34 -8.02
CA ILE A 100 -14.80 13.24 -9.08
C ILE A 100 -13.81 12.12 -8.80
N LEU A 101 -13.62 11.25 -9.79
CA LEU A 101 -12.70 10.12 -9.68
C LEU A 101 -11.28 10.66 -9.70
N ALA A 102 -10.59 10.54 -8.57
CA ALA A 102 -9.33 11.20 -8.33
C ALA A 102 -8.16 10.21 -8.14
N ASP A 103 -8.47 8.98 -7.70
CA ASP A 103 -7.46 7.97 -7.41
C ASP A 103 -7.89 6.54 -7.65
N ASN A 104 -6.89 5.66 -7.65
CA ASN A 104 -7.12 4.22 -7.55
C ASN A 104 -7.18 3.81 -6.08
N GLY A 105 -8.13 2.95 -5.72
CA GLY A 105 -8.32 2.52 -4.34
C GLY A 105 -9.57 1.68 -4.15
N SER A 106 -10.04 1.58 -2.91
CA SER A 106 -11.32 0.92 -2.60
C SER A 106 -12.46 1.59 -3.38
N PRO A 107 -13.42 0.82 -3.91
CA PRO A 107 -14.49 1.39 -4.74
C PRO A 107 -15.36 2.34 -3.92
N TRP A 108 -15.65 3.52 -4.49
CA TRP A 108 -16.50 4.55 -3.88
C TRP A 108 -16.00 5.09 -2.53
N TYR A 109 -14.72 4.92 -2.22
CA TYR A 109 -14.13 5.49 -1.02
C TYR A 109 -13.92 6.99 -1.22
N PHE A 110 -14.29 7.79 -0.23
CA PHE A 110 -14.03 9.23 -0.18
C PHE A 110 -13.43 9.58 1.18
N GLY A 111 -12.72 10.70 1.26
CA GLY A 111 -11.96 11.09 2.45
C GLY A 111 -12.35 12.48 2.96
N GLY A 112 -12.19 12.66 4.27
CA GLY A 112 -12.22 13.96 4.91
C GLY A 112 -10.81 14.54 5.12
N GLU A 113 -10.73 15.80 5.55
CA GLU A 113 -9.49 16.40 6.01
C GLU A 113 -8.92 15.68 7.23
N ALA A 114 -7.59 15.76 7.42
CA ALA A 114 -6.94 15.19 8.58
C ALA A 114 -7.18 16.07 9.82
N SER A 115 -8.27 15.80 10.55
CA SER A 115 -8.65 16.55 11.74
C SER A 115 -9.06 15.63 12.88
N PRO A 116 -8.56 15.85 14.11
CA PRO A 116 -9.04 15.09 15.28
C PRO A 116 -10.51 15.40 15.60
N LEU A 117 -11.05 16.51 15.10
CA LEU A 117 -12.42 16.94 15.36
C LEU A 117 -13.48 15.99 14.79
N TRP A 118 -13.13 15.10 13.85
CA TRP A 118 -14.04 14.04 13.40
C TRP A 118 -14.47 13.12 14.53
N GLU A 119 -13.59 12.89 15.50
CA GLU A 119 -13.84 12.00 16.65
C GLU A 119 -14.17 12.80 17.91
N THR A 120 -13.54 13.95 18.12
CA THR A 120 -13.65 14.69 19.38
C THR A 120 -14.82 15.68 19.41
N ASP A 121 -15.35 16.11 18.26
CA ASP A 121 -16.48 17.03 18.21
C ASP A 121 -17.79 16.31 17.89
N THR A 122 -18.60 16.11 18.92
CA THR A 122 -19.95 15.51 18.81
C THR A 122 -20.93 16.39 18.04
N GLY A 123 -20.63 17.68 17.85
CA GLY A 123 -21.35 18.59 16.97
C GLY A 123 -21.13 18.32 15.48
N VAL A 124 -20.09 17.56 15.11
CA VAL A 124 -19.79 17.17 13.73
C VAL A 124 -20.31 15.76 13.48
N ILE A 125 -19.85 14.77 14.25
CA ILE A 125 -20.37 13.40 14.20
C ILE A 125 -20.85 13.02 15.59
N SER A 126 -22.17 13.03 15.79
CA SER A 126 -22.79 12.72 17.09
C SER A 126 -22.75 11.23 17.44
N ASN A 127 -22.70 10.35 16.43
CA ASN A 127 -22.58 8.90 16.59
C ASN A 127 -21.82 8.32 15.40
N PHE A 128 -20.58 7.89 15.64
CA PHE A 128 -19.69 7.43 14.58
C PHE A 128 -20.14 6.11 13.94
N ASP A 129 -20.70 5.18 14.72
CA ASP A 129 -21.18 3.89 14.20
C ASP A 129 -22.43 4.07 13.32
N GLN A 130 -23.35 4.93 13.74
CA GLN A 130 -24.52 5.27 12.93
C GLN A 130 -24.13 6.06 11.68
N PHE A 131 -23.19 6.99 11.79
CA PHE A 131 -22.64 7.71 10.63
C PHE A 131 -22.04 6.74 9.61
N GLN A 132 -21.22 5.79 10.06
CA GLN A 132 -20.69 4.76 9.16
C GLN A 132 -21.80 3.91 8.54
N THR A 133 -22.84 3.56 9.30
CA THR A 133 -23.99 2.81 8.78
C THR A 133 -24.72 3.59 7.69
N ASP A 134 -24.98 4.87 7.91
CA ASP A 134 -25.61 5.77 6.95
C ASP A 134 -24.78 5.89 5.67
N ILE A 135 -23.48 6.17 5.78
CA ILE A 135 -22.59 6.30 4.62
C ILE A 135 -22.52 4.97 3.84
N ARG A 136 -22.41 3.83 4.53
CA ARG A 136 -22.40 2.50 3.88
C ARG A 136 -23.72 2.16 3.19
N SER A 137 -24.83 2.82 3.53
CA SER A 137 -26.11 2.65 2.84
C SER A 137 -26.12 3.28 1.44
N ILE A 138 -25.24 4.26 1.20
CA ILE A 138 -25.07 4.91 -0.10
C ILE A 138 -24.24 3.98 -1.02
N LYS A 139 -24.92 3.12 -1.77
CA LYS A 139 -24.28 2.19 -2.72
C LYS A 139 -23.92 2.87 -4.04
N GLY A 140 -22.93 2.30 -4.75
CA GLY A 140 -22.55 2.69 -6.10
C GLY A 140 -23.71 2.75 -7.10
N SER A 141 -24.68 1.85 -6.99
CA SER A 141 -25.87 1.82 -7.85
C SER A 141 -26.82 3.03 -7.66
N ASN A 142 -26.63 3.82 -6.60
CA ASN A 142 -27.36 5.07 -6.38
C ASN A 142 -26.76 6.25 -7.15
N PHE A 143 -25.60 6.07 -7.78
CA PHE A 143 -24.95 7.10 -8.57
C PHE A 143 -25.26 6.94 -10.05
N GLU A 144 -25.09 8.04 -10.76
CA GLU A 144 -25.05 8.11 -12.22
C GLU A 144 -23.77 8.87 -12.64
N VAL A 145 -23.24 8.51 -13.81
CA VAL A 145 -22.11 9.23 -14.38
C VAL A 145 -22.63 10.49 -15.06
N VAL A 146 -21.97 11.60 -14.79
CA VAL A 146 -22.28 12.88 -15.43
C VAL A 146 -21.45 12.97 -16.70
N ASP A 147 -22.12 12.89 -17.84
CA ASP A 147 -21.50 13.25 -19.11
C ASP A 147 -21.55 14.77 -19.27
N ASN A 148 -20.37 15.38 -19.30
CA ASN A 148 -20.18 16.81 -19.47
C ASN A 148 -19.60 17.15 -20.86
N GLY A 149 -19.57 16.18 -21.79
CA GLY A 149 -18.97 16.33 -23.12
C GLY A 149 -17.47 16.58 -23.07
N ALA A 150 -16.80 16.27 -21.95
CA ALA A 150 -15.36 16.48 -21.83
C ALA A 150 -14.58 15.50 -22.72
N CYS A 151 -13.57 16.05 -23.40
CA CYS A 151 -12.65 15.27 -24.19
C CYS A 151 -11.97 14.18 -23.34
N LEU A 152 -12.01 12.93 -23.84
CA LEU A 152 -11.37 11.80 -23.19
C LEU A 152 -9.93 11.64 -23.71
N CYS A 153 -8.98 12.22 -22.99
CA CYS A 153 -7.56 12.18 -23.32
C CYS A 153 -7.00 10.77 -23.08
N THR A 154 -6.59 10.08 -24.14
CA THR A 154 -6.00 8.73 -24.06
C THR A 154 -4.47 8.73 -24.06
N ASN A 155 -3.85 9.91 -24.04
CA ASN A 155 -2.40 10.09 -23.93
C ASN A 155 -2.04 11.29 -23.05
N ASP A 156 -0.80 11.32 -22.56
CA ASP A 156 -0.29 12.32 -21.59
C ASP A 156 -0.45 13.78 -22.04
N GLY A 157 -0.36 14.03 -23.35
CA GLY A 157 -0.49 15.36 -23.93
C GLY A 157 -1.92 15.78 -24.28
N CYS A 158 -2.91 14.89 -24.12
CA CYS A 158 -4.26 15.05 -24.66
C CYS A 158 -4.28 15.49 -26.13
N THR A 159 -3.49 14.83 -26.98
CA THR A 159 -3.46 15.16 -28.43
C THR A 159 -4.50 14.37 -29.22
N THR A 160 -5.13 13.38 -28.61
CA THR A 160 -6.18 12.54 -29.21
C THR A 160 -7.46 12.62 -28.39
N CYS A 161 -8.59 12.81 -29.06
CA CYS A 161 -9.91 12.95 -28.46
C CYS A 161 -10.91 11.97 -29.09
N PRO A 162 -10.85 10.67 -28.78
CA PRO A 162 -11.90 9.74 -29.19
C PRO A 162 -13.21 10.07 -28.47
N ASP A 163 -14.34 9.90 -29.18
CA ASP A 163 -15.68 10.04 -28.61
C ASP A 163 -15.83 9.18 -27.35
N THR A 164 -16.49 9.73 -26.33
CA THR A 164 -16.75 9.08 -25.04
C THR A 164 -17.51 7.77 -25.25
N PRO A 165 -16.92 6.59 -25.00
CA PRO A 165 -17.71 5.37 -24.90
C PRO A 165 -18.62 5.50 -23.67
N PRO A 166 -19.88 5.00 -23.71
CA PRO A 166 -20.77 5.10 -22.57
C PRO A 166 -20.08 4.49 -21.32
N PRO A 167 -19.87 5.27 -20.25
CA PRO A 167 -19.28 4.75 -19.03
C PRO A 167 -20.21 3.72 -18.40
N SER A 168 -19.63 2.67 -17.81
CA SER A 168 -20.39 1.84 -16.88
C SER A 168 -20.86 2.72 -15.72
N THR A 169 -22.17 2.72 -15.45
CA THR A 169 -22.78 3.43 -14.31
C THR A 169 -22.33 2.87 -12.96
N SER A 170 -21.64 1.73 -12.98
CA SER A 170 -20.97 1.13 -11.83
C SER A 170 -19.47 1.10 -12.09
N PRO A 171 -18.62 1.67 -11.21
CA PRO A 171 -17.17 1.44 -11.23
C PRO A 171 -16.80 -0.01 -10.84
N ASN A 172 -17.78 -0.92 -10.81
CA ASN A 172 -17.64 -2.35 -10.56
C ASN A 172 -18.57 -3.14 -11.52
N PRO A 173 -18.07 -3.91 -12.50
CA PRO A 173 -18.85 -4.97 -13.12
C PRO A 173 -19.13 -6.09 -12.08
N SER A 174 -20.33 -6.67 -12.14
CA SER A 174 -21.00 -7.50 -11.12
C SER A 174 -20.13 -8.54 -10.36
N SER A 175 -20.37 -8.61 -9.04
CA SER A 175 -19.80 -9.55 -8.05
C SER A 175 -20.75 -10.75 -7.79
N PRO A 176 -20.29 -11.86 -7.18
CA PRO A 176 -21.10 -12.63 -6.23
C PRO A 176 -20.81 -12.22 -4.77
N SER A 177 -21.76 -12.54 -3.89
CA SER A 177 -22.12 -11.95 -2.58
C SER A 177 -21.17 -12.17 -1.37
N PRO A 178 -21.44 -11.51 -0.21
CA PRO A 178 -20.50 -11.31 0.89
C PRO A 178 -20.55 -12.40 1.99
N GLY A 179 -19.38 -12.83 2.46
CA GLY A 179 -19.20 -13.56 3.71
C GLY A 179 -18.89 -12.61 4.86
N THR A 180 -19.67 -12.70 5.93
CA THR A 180 -19.50 -12.01 7.22
C THR A 180 -18.22 -12.43 7.92
N SER A 181 -17.50 -11.49 8.54
CA SER A 181 -16.51 -11.79 9.57
C SER A 181 -16.35 -10.63 10.56
N PRO A 182 -16.02 -10.92 11.84
CA PRO A 182 -16.22 -10.02 12.98
C PRO A 182 -15.03 -9.08 13.23
N ASN A 183 -15.29 -7.93 13.84
CA ASN A 183 -14.29 -7.02 14.39
C ASN A 183 -13.51 -7.65 15.55
N PRO A 184 -12.19 -7.41 15.64
CA PRO A 184 -11.55 -7.21 16.94
C PRO A 184 -10.50 -6.05 16.91
N PRO A 185 -9.95 -5.61 18.05
CA PRO A 185 -9.99 -4.23 18.53
C PRO A 185 -8.80 -3.34 18.09
N SER A 186 -9.03 -2.02 18.11
CA SER A 186 -8.02 -0.97 17.96
C SER A 186 -6.93 -1.02 19.03
N PRO A 187 -5.67 -0.81 18.62
CA PRO A 187 -4.74 -0.01 19.39
C PRO A 187 -4.27 1.20 18.57
N SER A 188 -4.59 2.41 19.05
CA SER A 188 -3.93 3.64 18.61
C SER A 188 -2.41 3.55 18.83
N PRO A 189 -1.59 4.14 17.94
CA PRO A 189 -0.56 5.02 18.48
C PRO A 189 -0.36 6.30 17.66
N SER A 190 -0.49 7.41 18.39
CA SER A 190 0.29 8.66 18.39
C SER A 190 1.12 9.04 17.17
N LEU A 191 0.85 10.26 16.73
CA LEU A 191 1.64 11.14 15.87
C LEU A 191 2.95 11.56 16.56
N SER A 192 4.03 11.73 15.77
CA SER A 192 5.37 12.24 16.13
C SER A 192 6.39 11.23 16.69
N PRO A 193 7.71 11.43 16.45
CA PRO A 193 8.76 10.82 17.25
C PRO A 193 8.68 11.38 18.67
N SER A 194 8.00 10.64 19.55
CA SER A 194 7.80 11.04 20.93
C SER A 194 9.05 10.77 21.77
N PRO A 195 9.58 11.76 22.50
CA PRO A 195 10.56 11.51 23.55
C PRO A 195 9.94 10.58 24.59
N LYS A 196 10.52 9.39 24.79
CA LYS A 196 10.15 8.53 25.91
C LYS A 196 10.79 9.03 27.21
N PRO A 197 10.17 8.78 28.37
CA PRO A 197 10.83 8.95 29.66
C PRO A 197 12.18 8.22 29.63
N GLY A 198 13.28 8.96 29.86
CA GLY A 198 14.65 8.46 29.72
C GLY A 198 15.45 8.95 28.50
N GLY A 199 14.92 9.89 27.72
CA GLY A 199 15.70 10.61 26.68
C GLY A 199 15.88 9.86 25.36
N SER A 200 15.10 8.79 25.13
CA SER A 200 15.08 8.05 23.86
C SER A 200 13.98 8.56 22.92
N THR A 201 14.19 8.39 21.62
CA THR A 201 13.30 8.78 20.53
C THR A 201 12.93 7.54 19.73
N GLU A 202 11.71 7.47 19.20
CA GLU A 202 11.29 6.38 18.32
C GLU A 202 10.63 6.87 17.03
N VAL A 203 10.61 6.01 16.00
CA VAL A 203 9.86 6.25 14.77
C VAL A 203 9.17 4.97 14.31
N PHE A 204 7.98 5.13 13.74
CA PHE A 204 7.20 4.07 13.11
C PHE A 204 7.18 4.27 11.60
N LEU A 205 7.80 3.34 10.87
CA LEU A 205 7.83 3.34 9.40
C LEU A 205 6.82 2.31 8.91
N ARG A 206 5.65 2.78 8.45
CA ARG A 206 4.58 1.94 7.91
C ARG A 206 3.96 2.60 6.70
N ARG A 207 3.71 1.82 5.65
CA ARG A 207 3.15 2.35 4.41
C ARG A 207 1.80 3.02 4.64
N GLY A 208 1.68 4.30 4.32
CA GLY A 208 0.48 5.10 4.53
C GLY A 208 0.33 5.71 5.94
N LEU A 209 1.30 5.50 6.83
CA LEU A 209 1.36 6.17 8.13
C LEU A 209 2.28 7.41 8.02
N ALA A 210 1.87 8.52 8.62
CA ALA A 210 2.73 9.70 8.69
C ALA A 210 4.02 9.39 9.47
N ALA A 211 5.17 9.87 8.98
CA ALA A 211 6.46 9.69 9.63
C ALA A 211 7.24 11.01 9.62
N ALA A 212 7.74 11.43 10.78
CA ALA A 212 8.56 12.65 10.85
C ALA A 212 10.02 12.35 10.52
N LYS A 213 10.64 13.25 9.77
CA LYS A 213 12.05 13.22 9.41
C LYS A 213 12.90 13.91 10.48
N VAL A 214 14.18 13.57 10.47
CA VAL A 214 15.20 14.13 11.36
C VAL A 214 15.39 15.64 11.14
N ASP A 215 15.10 16.15 9.93
CA ASP A 215 15.20 17.57 9.60
C ASP A 215 13.99 18.39 10.10
N GLY A 216 13.04 17.77 10.80
CA GLY A 216 11.83 18.41 11.31
C GLY A 216 10.68 18.48 10.30
N SER A 217 10.90 18.14 9.03
CA SER A 217 9.81 17.95 8.08
C SER A 217 9.09 16.62 8.31
N SER A 218 7.86 16.48 7.80
CA SER A 218 7.09 15.24 7.91
C SER A 218 6.76 14.69 6.53
N ASP A 219 6.74 13.36 6.43
CA ASP A 219 6.02 12.69 5.35
C ASP A 219 4.61 12.39 5.84
N PRO A 220 3.57 12.97 5.21
CA PRO A 220 2.18 12.77 5.63
C PRO A 220 1.70 11.32 5.41
N ALA A 221 2.38 10.58 4.53
CA ALA A 221 2.20 9.17 4.33
C ALA A 221 3.54 8.57 3.87
N TYR A 222 4.22 7.84 4.75
CA TYR A 222 5.43 7.10 4.41
C TYR A 222 5.09 6.05 3.35
N ASP A 223 5.74 6.08 2.18
CA ASP A 223 5.46 5.16 1.06
C ASP A 223 6.72 4.44 0.56
N GLN A 224 7.70 4.26 1.45
CA GLN A 224 8.99 3.66 1.09
C GLN A 224 9.08 2.18 1.48
N VAL A 225 7.92 1.52 1.72
CA VAL A 225 7.89 0.07 1.89
C VAL A 225 7.81 -0.60 0.51
N VAL A 226 8.77 -1.46 0.21
CA VAL A 226 8.75 -2.31 -0.98
C VAL A 226 8.54 -3.75 -0.55
N ASP A 227 7.46 -4.34 -1.03
CA ASP A 227 7.09 -5.73 -0.76
C ASP A 227 7.28 -6.57 -2.02
N ALA A 228 7.95 -7.70 -1.88
CA ALA A 228 8.15 -8.65 -2.96
C ALA A 228 7.90 -10.09 -2.51
N VAL A 229 7.32 -10.89 -3.39
CA VAL A 229 7.28 -12.35 -3.27
C VAL A 229 8.33 -12.94 -4.19
N ILE A 230 9.09 -13.89 -3.65
CA ILE A 230 10.09 -14.65 -4.38
C ILE A 230 9.64 -16.11 -4.33
N SER A 231 9.31 -16.68 -5.49
CA SER A 231 8.84 -18.07 -5.57
C SER A 231 9.55 -18.86 -6.64
N ASN A 232 9.63 -20.17 -6.47
CA ASN A 232 10.20 -21.07 -7.48
C ASN A 232 9.18 -21.50 -8.56
N ALA A 233 7.98 -20.90 -8.61
CA ALA A 233 7.03 -21.15 -9.70
C ALA A 233 7.67 -20.74 -11.04
N ALA A 234 7.54 -21.62 -12.04
CA ALA A 234 8.16 -21.48 -13.37
C ALA A 234 9.70 -21.49 -13.37
N ALA A 235 10.35 -22.21 -12.43
CA ALA A 235 11.79 -22.40 -12.45
C ALA A 235 12.29 -22.87 -13.82
N SER A 236 13.15 -22.05 -14.43
CA SER A 236 13.77 -22.27 -15.75
C SER A 236 15.27 -22.43 -15.57
N PRO A 237 15.99 -23.10 -16.48
CA PRO A 237 17.46 -23.09 -16.50
C PRO A 237 18.08 -21.68 -16.50
N ALA A 238 17.34 -20.66 -16.93
CA ALA A 238 17.75 -19.25 -16.90
C ALA A 238 17.34 -18.50 -15.61
N ALA A 239 16.42 -19.06 -14.82
CA ALA A 239 15.89 -18.51 -13.57
C ALA A 239 15.67 -19.67 -12.57
N PRO A 240 16.74 -20.23 -11.98
CA PRO A 240 16.68 -21.49 -11.22
C PRO A 240 15.86 -21.41 -9.92
N ASN A 241 15.36 -20.22 -9.54
CA ASN A 241 14.49 -20.04 -8.39
C ASN A 241 13.21 -19.25 -8.75
N GLY A 242 12.71 -19.41 -9.99
CA GLY A 242 11.38 -18.97 -10.43
C GLY A 242 11.17 -17.47 -10.54
N ASN A 243 9.98 -17.01 -10.15
CA ASN A 243 9.41 -15.69 -10.39
C ASN A 243 9.58 -14.74 -9.18
N THR A 244 9.76 -13.45 -9.46
CA THR A 244 9.62 -12.38 -8.46
C THR A 244 8.43 -11.51 -8.82
N THR A 245 7.55 -11.29 -7.86
CA THR A 245 6.43 -10.35 -8.03
C THR A 245 6.53 -9.26 -6.98
N PHE A 246 6.50 -8.01 -7.44
CA PHE A 246 6.43 -6.85 -6.58
C PHE A 246 4.97 -6.49 -6.32
N TRP A 247 4.71 -5.76 -5.24
CA TRP A 247 3.48 -5.01 -5.12
C TRP A 247 3.35 -3.98 -6.28
N PRO A 248 2.14 -3.75 -6.85
CA PRO A 248 0.84 -4.30 -6.48
C PRO A 248 0.50 -5.65 -7.13
N GLU A 249 1.39 -6.18 -7.97
CA GLU A 249 1.14 -7.42 -8.73
C GLU A 249 1.06 -8.65 -7.82
N SER A 250 1.74 -8.62 -6.68
CA SER A 250 1.51 -9.58 -5.60
C SER A 250 0.30 -9.14 -4.74
N GLN A 251 -0.85 -9.80 -4.96
CA GLN A 251 -2.07 -9.57 -4.17
C GLN A 251 -1.95 -10.12 -2.73
N ALA A 252 -1.00 -11.03 -2.46
CA ALA A 252 -0.73 -11.61 -1.15
C ALA A 252 0.74 -12.06 -1.05
N LEU A 253 1.40 -11.75 0.07
CA LEU A 253 2.77 -12.19 0.34
C LEU A 253 2.77 -13.59 0.94
N THR A 254 2.58 -14.62 0.12
CA THR A 254 2.48 -16.00 0.59
C THR A 254 3.84 -16.59 0.96
N LEU A 255 3.91 -17.18 2.14
CA LEU A 255 5.01 -18.01 2.64
C LEU A 255 4.65 -19.48 2.46
N GLN A 256 5.53 -20.21 1.80
CA GLN A 256 5.42 -21.65 1.63
C GLN A 256 6.82 -22.22 1.46
N GLU A 257 7.17 -23.25 2.22
CA GLU A 257 8.38 -24.02 1.94
C GLU A 257 7.99 -25.39 1.39
N ALA A 258 8.66 -25.79 0.33
CA ALA A 258 8.41 -27.06 -0.30
C ALA A 258 8.72 -28.23 0.66
N PRO A 259 7.85 -29.25 0.74
CA PRO A 259 8.10 -30.44 1.56
C PRO A 259 9.23 -31.32 0.98
N SER A 260 9.55 -31.13 -0.30
CA SER A 260 10.57 -31.89 -1.03
C SER A 260 11.23 -31.03 -2.10
N ALA A 261 12.41 -31.44 -2.56
CA ALA A 261 13.14 -30.71 -3.60
C ALA A 261 12.32 -30.63 -4.90
N GLY A 262 12.11 -29.42 -5.40
CA GLY A 262 11.36 -29.16 -6.65
C GLY A 262 9.89 -28.80 -6.46
N ALA A 263 9.29 -29.03 -5.28
CA ALA A 263 7.94 -28.55 -4.98
C ALA A 263 7.91 -27.02 -4.75
N TYR A 264 6.73 -26.42 -4.74
CA TYR A 264 6.55 -24.98 -4.70
C TYR A 264 7.05 -24.36 -3.38
N THR A 265 7.87 -23.32 -3.49
CA THR A 265 8.41 -22.50 -2.40
C THR A 265 8.15 -21.05 -2.71
N SER A 266 7.73 -20.28 -1.71
CA SER A 266 7.43 -18.86 -1.78
C SER A 266 7.87 -18.16 -0.50
N ARG A 267 8.52 -17.00 -0.64
CA ARG A 267 9.09 -16.22 0.46
C ARG A 267 8.73 -14.75 0.29
N ALA A 268 8.63 -14.04 1.42
CA ALA A 268 8.37 -12.60 1.41
C ALA A 268 9.67 -11.83 1.66
N LEU A 269 9.92 -10.78 0.88
CA LEU A 269 11.01 -9.85 1.06
C LEU A 269 10.45 -8.45 1.26
N LEU A 270 10.73 -7.85 2.42
CA LEU A 270 10.27 -6.52 2.81
C LEU A 270 11.45 -5.57 2.85
N ARG A 271 11.33 -4.37 2.28
CA ARG A 271 12.34 -3.30 2.41
C ARG A 271 11.70 -2.00 2.87
N PHE A 272 12.37 -1.33 3.80
CA PHE A 272 12.03 0.00 4.29
C PHE A 272 13.07 0.99 3.73
N GLY A 273 12.62 1.91 2.88
CA GLY A 273 13.48 2.88 2.20
C GLY A 273 13.65 4.18 2.99
N LEU A 274 14.71 4.92 2.63
CA LEU A 274 15.00 6.27 3.15
C LEU A 274 15.11 6.37 4.68
N ILE A 275 15.54 5.30 5.35
CA ILE A 275 15.66 5.25 6.82
C ILE A 275 16.56 6.36 7.36
N ASP A 276 17.55 6.79 6.59
CA ASP A 276 18.44 7.90 6.90
C ASP A 276 17.72 9.26 7.05
N LEU A 277 16.51 9.40 6.50
CA LEU A 277 15.68 10.58 6.69
C LEU A 277 14.92 10.57 8.02
N TYR A 278 14.65 9.41 8.60
CA TYR A 278 13.80 9.27 9.80
C TYR A 278 14.57 8.92 11.06
N VAL A 279 15.77 8.35 10.92
CA VAL A 279 16.63 7.98 12.04
C VAL A 279 18.00 8.63 11.89
N PRO A 280 18.46 9.46 12.84
CA PRO A 280 19.71 10.19 12.68
C PRO A 280 20.92 9.26 12.60
N LYS A 281 21.87 9.61 11.74
CA LYS A 281 23.11 8.84 11.54
C LYS A 281 24.21 9.19 12.55
N LYS A 282 24.33 10.48 12.88
CA LYS A 282 25.43 11.01 13.71
C LYS A 282 25.00 11.06 15.17
N LYS A 283 25.93 10.70 16.06
CA LYS A 283 25.73 10.70 17.51
C LYS A 283 24.51 9.87 17.96
N THR A 284 24.15 8.83 17.22
CA THR A 284 22.97 8.02 17.51
C THR A 284 23.36 6.61 17.95
N THR A 285 22.76 6.14 19.03
CA THR A 285 22.80 4.75 19.46
C THR A 285 21.42 4.15 19.28
N LEU A 286 21.27 3.18 18.38
CA LEU A 286 20.03 2.41 18.26
C LEU A 286 19.85 1.52 19.50
N LEU A 287 18.67 1.57 20.10
CA LEU A 287 18.29 0.77 21.27
C LEU A 287 17.51 -0.48 20.86
N SER A 288 16.55 -0.33 19.95
CA SER A 288 15.73 -1.43 19.44
C SER A 288 15.32 -1.21 17.99
N ALA A 289 15.03 -2.31 17.31
CA ALA A 289 14.37 -2.34 16.02
C ALA A 289 13.37 -3.50 16.05
N GLU A 290 12.11 -3.25 15.75
CA GLU A 290 11.03 -4.24 15.85
C GLU A 290 10.19 -4.21 14.58
N LEU A 291 10.04 -5.38 13.97
CA LEU A 291 9.21 -5.59 12.78
C LEU A 291 7.86 -6.13 13.21
N THR A 292 6.78 -5.41 12.92
CA THR A 292 5.43 -5.88 13.17
C THR A 292 4.78 -6.30 11.84
N LEU A 293 4.27 -7.53 11.81
CA LEU A 293 3.63 -8.14 10.65
C LEU A 293 2.30 -8.75 11.05
N THR A 294 1.31 -8.63 10.19
CA THR A 294 0.06 -9.38 10.31
C THR A 294 0.10 -10.60 9.41
N PHE A 295 -0.27 -11.75 9.96
CA PHE A 295 -0.30 -13.04 9.27
C PHE A 295 -1.71 -13.59 9.21
N ILE A 296 -2.01 -14.32 8.14
CA ILE A 296 -3.15 -15.22 8.04
C ILE A 296 -2.56 -16.63 7.98
N ASN A 297 -2.66 -17.35 9.09
CA ASN A 297 -2.25 -18.75 9.20
C ASN A 297 -3.50 -19.65 9.22
N PRO A 298 -3.79 -20.39 8.14
CA PRO A 298 -4.96 -21.26 8.10
C PRO A 298 -4.79 -22.56 8.89
N ALA A 299 -3.58 -22.88 9.37
CA ALA A 299 -3.34 -24.07 10.17
C ALA A 299 -4.00 -23.95 11.56
N ALA A 300 -4.42 -25.09 12.11
CA ALA A 300 -5.00 -25.16 13.46
C ALA A 300 -3.95 -24.98 14.57
N SER A 301 -2.67 -24.95 14.24
CA SER A 301 -1.56 -24.84 15.18
C SER A 301 -0.57 -23.76 14.74
N PRO A 302 0.18 -23.16 15.69
CA PRO A 302 1.24 -22.24 15.36
C PRO A 302 2.33 -22.91 14.51
N VAL A 303 2.90 -22.17 13.55
CA VAL A 303 3.99 -22.65 12.70
C VAL A 303 5.27 -21.87 12.97
N ALA A 304 6.42 -22.52 12.90
CA ALA A 304 7.70 -21.83 13.01
C ALA A 304 8.04 -21.09 11.71
N ALA A 305 8.60 -19.89 11.85
CA ALA A 305 9.09 -19.07 10.76
C ALA A 305 10.49 -18.56 11.05
N GLN A 306 11.16 -18.16 9.98
CA GLN A 306 12.51 -17.62 10.05
C GLN A 306 12.57 -16.32 9.27
N GLY A 307 13.30 -15.35 9.81
CA GLY A 307 13.60 -14.10 9.15
C GLY A 307 15.10 -13.87 9.05
N LEU A 308 15.52 -13.20 7.99
CA LEU A 308 16.91 -12.84 7.75
C LEU A 308 16.99 -11.34 7.46
N VAL A 309 17.68 -10.61 8.34
CA VAL A 309 18.01 -9.20 8.08
C VAL A 309 19.08 -9.14 7.01
N ASN A 310 18.69 -8.68 5.82
CA ASN A 310 19.58 -8.52 4.70
C ASN A 310 20.49 -7.30 4.95
N THR A 311 21.79 -7.49 4.71
CA THR A 311 22.82 -6.46 4.84
C THR A 311 23.40 -6.06 3.48
N GLN A 312 22.80 -6.55 2.40
CA GLN A 312 23.27 -6.32 1.04
C GLN A 312 22.22 -5.69 0.14
N ALA A 313 22.75 -4.79 -0.68
CA ALA A 313 22.12 -4.14 -1.80
C ALA A 313 21.28 -5.08 -2.68
N TRP A 314 20.00 -4.76 -2.85
CA TRP A 314 19.19 -5.21 -3.98
C TRP A 314 18.86 -4.05 -4.93
N LEU A 315 18.02 -4.21 -5.94
CA LEU A 315 17.37 -3.09 -6.63
C LEU A 315 15.87 -3.37 -6.63
N GLY A 316 15.08 -2.49 -6.02
CA GLY A 316 13.65 -2.69 -5.79
C GLY A 316 12.75 -1.92 -6.76
N THR A 317 13.27 -1.60 -7.93
CA THR A 317 12.56 -0.86 -8.98
C THR A 317 12.53 -1.72 -10.23
N ARG A 318 11.37 -1.79 -10.90
CA ARG A 318 11.27 -2.32 -12.26
C ARG A 318 12.35 -1.67 -13.12
N ILE A 319 13.30 -2.47 -13.60
CA ILE A 319 14.26 -2.00 -14.60
C ILE A 319 13.54 -2.10 -15.94
N SER A 320 13.32 -0.97 -16.59
CA SER A 320 12.75 -0.91 -17.94
C SER A 320 13.54 -1.81 -18.88
N GLY A 321 12.85 -2.74 -19.57
CA GLY A 321 13.47 -3.72 -20.48
C GLY A 321 13.84 -5.07 -19.85
N LEU A 322 13.67 -5.26 -18.54
CA LEU A 322 13.77 -6.59 -17.90
C LEU A 322 12.37 -7.04 -17.44
N ASP A 323 11.98 -8.25 -17.87
CA ASP A 323 10.77 -8.93 -17.41
C ASP A 323 10.73 -8.96 -15.87
N ALA A 324 9.57 -8.68 -15.26
CA ALA A 324 9.35 -8.64 -13.82
C ALA A 324 9.83 -9.93 -13.13
N SER A 325 9.76 -11.06 -13.84
CA SER A 325 10.27 -12.35 -13.43
C SER A 325 11.78 -12.43 -13.17
N ARG A 326 12.56 -11.42 -13.57
CA ARG A 326 14.03 -11.38 -13.50
C ARG A 326 14.60 -10.41 -12.47
N GLN A 327 13.75 -9.71 -11.72
CA GLN A 327 14.17 -8.49 -11.03
C GLN A 327 14.70 -8.69 -9.61
N LEU A 328 14.25 -9.72 -8.87
CA LEU A 328 14.90 -10.19 -7.62
C LEU A 328 15.25 -11.69 -7.66
N GLY A 329 14.84 -12.36 -8.73
CA GLY A 329 15.31 -13.67 -9.13
C GLY A 329 16.70 -13.56 -9.76
N TRP A 330 17.68 -14.11 -9.05
CA TRP A 330 19.01 -14.55 -9.51
C TRP A 330 19.36 -14.16 -10.95
N THR A 331 20.07 -13.04 -11.13
CA THR A 331 20.71 -12.80 -12.42
C THR A 331 21.80 -13.85 -12.63
N VAL A 332 21.72 -14.58 -13.74
CA VAL A 332 22.92 -15.18 -14.32
C VAL A 332 23.74 -14.02 -14.90
N ARG A 333 25.06 -14.00 -14.66
CA ARG A 333 25.94 -13.09 -15.39
C ARG A 333 25.71 -13.32 -16.89
N GLN A 334 25.17 -12.35 -17.62
CA GLN A 334 25.09 -12.46 -19.08
C GLN A 334 26.52 -12.70 -19.59
N PRO A 335 26.77 -13.74 -20.41
CA PRO A 335 28.09 -13.91 -20.98
C PRO A 335 28.39 -12.70 -21.87
N ALA A 336 29.65 -12.28 -21.91
CA ALA A 336 30.11 -11.41 -22.98
C ALA A 336 29.78 -12.07 -24.31
N ALA A 337 29.51 -11.27 -25.36
CA ALA A 337 29.12 -11.75 -26.69
C ALA A 337 30.05 -12.86 -27.25
N SER A 338 31.28 -12.94 -26.74
CA SER A 338 32.30 -13.92 -27.11
C SER A 338 32.18 -15.31 -26.46
N ASN A 339 31.28 -15.57 -25.49
CA ASN A 339 31.25 -16.90 -24.86
C ASN A 339 29.88 -17.34 -24.28
N PRO A 340 28.91 -17.75 -25.11
CA PRO A 340 27.52 -18.00 -24.72
C PRO A 340 27.29 -19.24 -23.82
N GLY A 341 28.30 -20.10 -23.62
CA GLY A 341 28.15 -21.41 -22.97
C GLY A 341 28.40 -21.48 -21.46
N ARG A 342 28.88 -20.41 -20.79
CA ARG A 342 29.11 -20.42 -19.33
C ARG A 342 28.08 -19.58 -18.58
N ARG A 343 27.13 -20.27 -17.94
CA ARG A 343 26.15 -19.68 -17.01
C ARG A 343 26.38 -20.27 -15.62
N ALA A 344 26.79 -19.45 -14.65
CA ALA A 344 27.03 -19.88 -13.27
C ALA A 344 26.04 -19.19 -12.30
N PRO A 345 25.47 -19.90 -11.32
CA PRO A 345 24.66 -19.30 -10.25
C PRO A 345 25.48 -18.28 -9.44
N GLN A 346 24.94 -17.08 -9.18
CA GLN A 346 25.61 -16.13 -8.27
C GLN A 346 25.52 -16.62 -6.82
N LYS A 347 26.66 -16.58 -6.10
CA LYS A 347 26.72 -16.85 -4.65
C LYS A 347 26.01 -15.72 -3.88
N TRP A 348 25.91 -15.86 -2.56
CA TRP A 348 25.20 -15.05 -1.54
C TRP A 348 25.22 -13.51 -1.64
N SER A 349 25.80 -12.90 -2.68
CA SER A 349 25.71 -11.49 -3.04
C SER A 349 24.34 -11.01 -3.57
N VAL A 350 23.28 -11.83 -3.50
CA VAL A 350 21.98 -11.59 -4.17
C VAL A 350 20.80 -12.04 -3.26
N PRO A 351 19.63 -11.35 -3.25
CA PRO A 351 18.77 -11.19 -2.05
C PRO A 351 17.76 -12.31 -1.76
N GLY A 352 17.64 -13.32 -2.61
CA GLY A 352 16.61 -14.37 -2.51
C GLY A 352 17.09 -15.72 -1.95
N VAL A 353 18.39 -15.84 -1.63
CA VAL A 353 18.99 -17.09 -1.15
C VAL A 353 18.79 -17.23 0.34
N TRP A 354 18.13 -18.30 0.78
CA TRP A 354 18.24 -18.67 2.18
C TRP A 354 19.61 -19.32 2.42
N PRO A 355 20.42 -18.82 3.37
CA PRO A 355 21.74 -19.38 3.63
C PRO A 355 21.62 -20.84 4.08
N LYS A 356 22.51 -21.69 3.55
CA LYS A 356 22.56 -23.12 3.93
C LYS A 356 22.99 -23.34 5.38
N SER A 357 23.60 -22.35 6.03
CA SER A 357 23.96 -22.41 7.44
C SER A 357 23.09 -21.47 8.28
N ASN A 358 22.65 -21.99 9.42
CA ASN A 358 22.00 -21.26 10.51
C ASN A 358 22.95 -20.32 11.27
N ARG A 359 24.23 -20.23 10.89
CA ARG A 359 25.25 -19.39 11.55
C ARG A 359 25.33 -17.97 11.00
N VAL A 360 24.29 -17.49 10.33
CA VAL A 360 24.27 -16.09 9.87
C VAL A 360 23.78 -15.24 11.03
N ALA A 361 24.61 -14.36 11.57
CA ALA A 361 24.29 -13.49 12.72
C ALA A 361 23.12 -12.51 12.48
N SER A 362 22.47 -12.57 11.32
CA SER A 362 21.28 -11.80 10.94
C SER A 362 20.00 -12.65 10.89
N LEU A 363 20.11 -13.96 11.14
CA LEU A 363 19.02 -14.91 11.18
C LEU A 363 18.30 -14.80 12.54
N PHE A 364 16.98 -14.76 12.51
CA PHE A 364 16.13 -14.87 13.68
C PHE A 364 14.96 -15.83 13.39
N THR A 365 14.39 -16.38 14.45
CA THR A 365 13.25 -17.31 14.38
C THR A 365 12.10 -16.74 15.20
N PHE A 366 10.87 -17.00 14.76
CA PHE A 366 9.67 -16.57 15.46
C PHE A 366 8.54 -17.56 15.15
N THR A 367 7.49 -17.51 15.96
CA THR A 367 6.31 -18.37 15.79
C THR A 367 5.17 -17.55 15.23
N ILE A 368 4.45 -18.12 14.28
CA ILE A 368 3.23 -17.53 13.71
C ILE A 368 2.04 -18.28 14.29
N PRO A 369 1.23 -17.65 15.18
CA PRO A 369 0.02 -18.28 15.72
C PRO A 369 -0.99 -18.65 14.63
N ALA A 370 -1.92 -19.55 14.95
CA ALA A 370 -3.06 -19.86 14.10
C ALA A 370 -4.00 -18.65 13.95
N GLY A 371 -4.70 -18.55 12.81
CA GLY A 371 -5.66 -17.49 12.52
C GLY A 371 -5.04 -16.19 12.01
N VAL A 372 -5.77 -15.08 12.19
CA VAL A 372 -5.32 -13.73 11.80
C VAL A 372 -4.64 -13.09 13.00
N THR A 373 -3.32 -12.95 12.96
CA THR A 373 -2.56 -12.46 14.11
C THR A 373 -1.49 -11.45 13.72
N THR A 374 -1.29 -10.47 14.61
CA THR A 374 -0.22 -9.48 14.48
C THR A 374 0.92 -9.86 15.42
N VAL A 375 2.11 -10.03 14.86
CA VAL A 375 3.31 -10.47 15.58
C VAL A 375 4.37 -9.38 15.48
N THR A 376 4.91 -8.98 16.63
CA THR A 376 6.05 -8.05 16.72
C THR A 376 7.32 -8.85 16.95
N ILE A 377 8.29 -8.65 16.06
CA ILE A 377 9.50 -9.46 15.98
C ILE A 377 10.72 -8.57 16.21
N PRO A 378 11.52 -8.80 17.26
CA PRO A 378 12.73 -8.03 17.49
C PRO A 378 13.78 -8.34 16.42
N LEU A 379 14.36 -7.28 15.84
CA LEU A 379 15.43 -7.38 14.85
C LEU A 379 16.80 -7.15 15.51
N PRO A 380 17.86 -7.82 15.04
CA PRO A 380 19.22 -7.59 15.51
C PRO A 380 19.70 -6.18 15.15
N VAL A 381 19.70 -5.28 16.13
CA VAL A 381 20.02 -3.84 15.97
C VAL A 381 21.36 -3.59 15.28
N ALA A 382 22.39 -4.39 15.57
CA ALA A 382 23.70 -4.29 14.95
C ALA A 382 23.66 -4.46 13.41
N LYS A 383 22.64 -5.14 12.89
CA LYS A 383 22.43 -5.37 11.45
C LYS A 383 21.53 -4.33 10.80
N ILE A 384 20.81 -3.54 11.59
CA ILE A 384 19.97 -2.41 11.14
C ILE A 384 20.78 -1.12 11.02
N LYS A 385 21.81 -0.91 11.85
CA LYS A 385 22.65 0.29 11.81
C LYS A 385 23.17 0.67 10.40
N PRO A 386 23.62 -0.27 9.54
CA PRO A 386 24.01 0.05 8.16
C PRO A 386 22.90 0.68 7.32
N TRP A 387 21.63 0.45 7.67
CA TRP A 387 20.45 0.95 6.95
C TRP A 387 20.37 2.48 6.96
N GLN A 388 20.98 3.12 7.97
CA GLN A 388 21.06 4.58 8.11
C GLN A 388 22.15 5.22 7.24
N SER A 389 22.99 4.42 6.57
CA SER A 389 24.22 4.91 5.93
C SER A 389 24.15 5.05 4.42
N ILE A 390 23.09 4.55 3.77
CA ILE A 390 22.98 4.44 2.31
C ILE A 390 21.73 5.18 1.81
N LYS A 391 21.92 6.34 1.16
CA LYS A 391 20.87 7.15 0.54
C LYS A 391 20.21 6.40 -0.62
N ASN A 392 18.93 6.05 -0.52
CA ASN A 392 18.02 5.53 -1.58
C ASN A 392 18.52 4.41 -2.54
N ARG A 393 19.79 4.01 -2.54
CA ARG A 393 20.44 3.38 -3.70
C ARG A 393 20.79 1.91 -3.57
N SER A 394 20.61 1.25 -2.44
CA SER A 394 20.93 -0.18 -2.31
C SER A 394 20.38 -0.76 -1.02
N ASN A 395 19.62 -1.84 -1.17
CA ASN A 395 18.66 -2.32 -0.20
C ASN A 395 19.17 -2.91 1.11
N PHE A 396 18.29 -2.73 2.07
CA PHE A 396 18.27 -3.39 3.33
C PHE A 396 16.83 -3.82 3.58
N GLY A 397 16.63 -5.04 4.05
CA GLY A 397 15.29 -5.61 4.15
C GLY A 397 15.26 -6.88 4.95
N VAL A 398 14.08 -7.45 5.12
CA VAL A 398 13.88 -8.69 5.85
C VAL A 398 13.31 -9.72 4.90
N LEU A 399 14.06 -10.80 4.68
CA LEU A 399 13.59 -11.98 3.97
C LEU A 399 12.93 -12.91 4.98
N ILE A 400 11.73 -13.40 4.68
CA ILE A 400 10.91 -14.19 5.59
C ILE A 400 10.49 -15.48 4.89
N ARG A 401 10.55 -16.59 5.64
CA ARG A 401 10.07 -17.89 5.20
C ARG A 401 9.46 -18.69 6.36
N LEU A 402 8.73 -19.76 6.03
CA LEU A 402 8.42 -20.81 7.00
C LEU A 402 9.69 -21.61 7.35
N ALA A 403 9.74 -22.22 8.52
CA ALA A 403 10.80 -23.16 8.84
C ALA A 403 10.66 -24.43 7.99
N ALA A 404 11.76 -25.16 7.81
CA ALA A 404 11.72 -26.40 7.02
C ALA A 404 10.80 -27.43 7.69
N GLY A 405 9.89 -28.02 6.90
CA GLY A 405 8.92 -29.02 7.38
C GLY A 405 7.61 -28.44 7.90
N GLU A 406 7.47 -27.12 7.99
CA GLU A 406 6.22 -26.47 8.41
C GLU A 406 5.18 -26.45 7.30
N ALA A 407 3.92 -26.67 7.67
CA ALA A 407 2.82 -26.64 6.73
C ALA A 407 2.49 -25.19 6.34
N GLY A 408 2.49 -24.90 5.04
CA GLY A 408 1.94 -23.67 4.46
C GLY A 408 0.65 -23.95 3.67
N PRO A 409 0.06 -22.93 3.01
CA PRO A 409 0.55 -21.56 2.90
C PRO A 409 0.18 -20.70 4.12
N VAL A 410 1.09 -19.80 4.51
CA VAL A 410 0.80 -18.70 5.44
C VAL A 410 0.90 -17.38 4.68
N THR A 411 -0.04 -16.47 4.86
CA THR A 411 0.01 -15.18 4.15
C THR A 411 0.52 -14.09 5.08
N VAL A 412 1.53 -13.33 4.64
CA VAL A 412 1.85 -12.03 5.26
C VAL A 412 0.96 -10.99 4.62
N VAL A 413 0.26 -10.22 5.44
CA VAL A 413 -0.57 -9.10 4.99
C VAL A 413 0.38 -7.96 4.58
N GLY A 414 0.71 -7.89 3.29
CA GLY A 414 1.47 -6.77 2.73
C GLY A 414 0.60 -5.53 2.52
N SER A 415 -0.61 -5.73 2.00
CA SER A 415 -1.63 -4.70 1.81
C SER A 415 -3.02 -5.30 1.49
N LEU A 416 -3.45 -6.36 2.18
CA LEU A 416 -4.82 -6.89 2.00
C LEU A 416 -5.83 -5.88 2.58
N GLY A 417 -6.25 -4.92 1.76
CA GLY A 417 -7.32 -3.98 2.08
C GLY A 417 -6.86 -2.57 2.51
N ALA A 418 -7.85 -1.73 2.82
CA ALA A 418 -7.69 -0.34 3.25
C ALA A 418 -7.17 -0.20 4.69
N ASP A 419 -7.01 -1.32 5.41
CA ASP A 419 -6.50 -1.31 6.77
C ASP A 419 -4.98 -1.08 6.76
N VAL A 420 -4.61 0.17 6.97
CA VAL A 420 -3.21 0.57 7.14
C VAL A 420 -2.60 -0.07 8.38
N ALA A 421 -3.39 -0.50 9.38
CA ALA A 421 -2.88 -1.02 10.63
C ALA A 421 -2.18 -2.38 10.50
N SER A 422 -2.69 -3.25 9.62
CA SER A 422 -2.17 -4.60 9.36
C SER A 422 -0.97 -4.66 8.41
N ARG A 423 -0.57 -3.53 7.82
CA ARG A 423 0.59 -3.45 6.93
C ARG A 423 1.90 -3.66 7.69
N PRO A 424 2.96 -4.16 7.01
CA PRO A 424 4.27 -4.29 7.60
C PRO A 424 4.76 -2.96 8.15
N SER A 425 5.27 -2.98 9.38
CA SER A 425 5.80 -1.78 10.03
C SER A 425 7.10 -2.05 10.75
N LEU A 426 7.97 -1.05 10.72
CA LEU A 426 9.26 -1.08 11.40
C LEU A 426 9.28 0.02 12.44
N ARG A 427 9.39 -0.36 13.71
CA ARG A 427 9.64 0.55 14.82
C ARG A 427 11.13 0.58 15.12
N ILE A 428 11.73 1.77 15.17
CA ILE A 428 13.15 1.94 15.56
C ILE A 428 13.19 2.91 16.75
N THR A 429 13.90 2.52 17.81
CA THR A 429 14.14 3.37 18.98
C THR A 429 15.63 3.68 19.10
N TRP A 430 15.99 4.91 19.44
CA TRP A 430 17.37 5.35 19.59
C TRP A 430 17.53 6.43 20.67
N VAL A 431 18.78 6.71 21.03
CA VAL A 431 19.17 7.89 21.81
C VAL A 431 20.17 8.72 21.01
N THR A 432 20.11 10.03 21.16
CA THR A 432 21.07 10.97 20.58
C THR A 432 22.03 11.43 21.66
N LYS A 433 23.33 11.37 21.38
CA LYS A 433 24.42 11.78 22.27
C LYS A 433 24.86 13.21 22.02
#